data_AF-A0A059G899-F1
#
_entry.id   AF-A0A059G899-F1
#
_cell.length_a   1.000
_cell.length_b   1.000
_cell.length_c   1.000
_cell.angle_alpha   90.00
_cell.angle_beta   90.00
_cell.angle_gamma   90.00
#
_symmetry.space_group_name_H-M   'P 1'
#
loop_
_entity.id
_entity.type
_entity.pdbx_description
1 polymer ?
#
loop_
_entity_poly.entity_id
_entity_poly.type
_entity_poly.pdbx_seq_one_letter_code
_entity_poly.pdbx_strand_id
1 'polypeptide(L)'
;MEQSEKNIHYNRVALADIARINAGVIARGDYSLAYGNIAEALQKHFDIGLLQWRRGESPVADMERVLEKSEEMLAAIADWNLDDETLNGYGYTWSIVRYIAFLLDRQVGLLDDRLVHIREHISQYADVEIDYHILDAIEGRKCRYGLSDAFERLATKKRQMLAVETYRTYCDLLDADGDAMRTEDLVRIAEANYARRARDAFFDGGPTYMGGGPDNPYVVDFILAAVLKKIGWAGDTVHKWKWGNSAKQ
;
A
#
# COMPACT_ATOMS: atom_id res chain seq x y z
N MET A 1 11.77 19.59 4.67
CA MET A 1 12.54 18.66 5.52
C MET A 1 11.93 18.63 6.92
N GLU A 2 11.79 19.78 7.58
CA GLU A 2 11.21 19.90 8.94
C GLU A 2 9.83 19.23 9.12
N GLN A 3 8.92 19.34 8.14
CA GLN A 3 7.59 18.72 8.26
C GLN A 3 7.64 17.18 8.25
N SER A 4 8.51 16.58 7.44
CA SER A 4 8.68 15.12 7.39
C SER A 4 9.24 14.59 8.71
N GLU A 5 10.18 15.33 9.33
CA GLU A 5 10.72 15.00 10.66
C GLU A 5 9.66 15.06 11.75
N LYS A 6 8.81 16.09 11.73
CA LYS A 6 7.65 16.19 12.62
C LYS A 6 6.71 15.01 12.44
N ASN A 7 6.36 14.66 11.20
CA ASN A 7 5.48 13.51 10.91
C ASN A 7 6.08 12.18 11.40
N ILE A 8 7.39 11.95 11.18
CA ILE A 8 8.09 10.77 11.72
C ILE A 8 8.04 10.75 13.25
N HIS A 9 8.27 11.89 13.91
CA HIS A 9 8.19 11.98 15.36
C HIS A 9 6.78 11.67 15.88
N TYR A 10 5.74 12.25 15.27
CA TYR A 10 4.34 11.98 15.63
C TYR A 10 3.98 10.50 15.47
N ASN A 11 4.37 9.87 14.37
CA ASN A 11 4.10 8.44 14.16
C ASN A 11 4.83 7.56 15.19
N ARG A 12 6.04 7.93 15.62
CA ARG A 12 6.76 7.21 16.69
C ARG A 12 6.09 7.36 18.07
N VAL A 13 5.57 8.55 18.39
CA VAL A 13 4.78 8.76 19.62
C VAL A 13 3.50 7.93 19.58
N ALA A 14 2.78 7.96 18.45
CA ALA A 14 1.57 7.16 18.25
C ALA A 14 1.83 5.66 18.43
N LEU A 15 2.93 5.14 17.86
CA LEU A 15 3.33 3.74 18.04
C LEU A 15 3.52 3.35 19.52
N ALA A 16 4.16 4.22 20.30
CA ALA A 16 4.37 3.97 21.73
C ALA A 16 3.04 3.96 22.50
N ASP A 17 2.12 4.87 22.17
CA ASP A 17 0.79 4.93 22.77
C ASP A 17 -0.07 3.73 22.39
N ILE A 18 -0.09 3.33 21.11
CA ILE A 18 -0.79 2.14 20.62
C ILE A 18 -0.31 0.91 21.40
N ALA A 19 1.00 0.68 21.50
CA ALA A 19 1.54 -0.48 22.21
C ALA A 19 1.11 -0.51 23.69
N ARG A 20 1.15 0.65 24.37
CA ARG A 20 0.73 0.78 25.78
C ARG A 20 -0.77 0.52 25.95
N ILE A 21 -1.60 1.07 25.07
CA ILE A 21 -3.07 0.91 25.13
C ILE A 21 -3.44 -0.53 24.83
N ASN A 22 -2.80 -1.14 23.84
CA ASN A 22 -3.20 -2.45 23.33
C ASN A 22 -3.09 -3.56 24.36
N ALA A 23 -2.06 -3.52 25.23
CA ALA A 23 -1.93 -4.45 26.35
C ALA A 23 -3.17 -4.45 27.27
N GLY A 24 -3.72 -3.26 27.55
CA GLY A 24 -4.93 -3.12 28.36
C GLY A 24 -6.22 -3.52 27.63
N VAL A 25 -6.27 -3.34 26.31
CA VAL A 25 -7.40 -3.76 25.46
C VAL A 25 -7.47 -5.29 25.40
N ILE A 26 -6.33 -5.95 25.14
CA ILE A 26 -6.21 -7.41 25.14
C ILE A 26 -6.60 -8.00 26.50
N ALA A 27 -6.12 -7.40 27.61
CA ALA A 27 -6.46 -7.87 28.96
C ALA A 27 -7.96 -7.80 29.28
N ARG A 28 -8.73 -6.95 28.58
CA ARG A 28 -10.19 -6.86 28.71
C ARG A 28 -10.96 -7.78 27.75
N GLY A 29 -10.26 -8.49 26.87
CA GLY A 29 -10.86 -9.35 25.84
C GLY A 29 -11.50 -8.59 24.68
N ASP A 30 -11.18 -7.30 24.50
CA ASP A 30 -11.71 -6.49 23.40
C ASP A 30 -10.85 -6.68 22.14
N TYR A 31 -10.97 -7.86 21.53
CA TYR A 31 -10.06 -8.29 20.47
C TYR A 31 -10.25 -7.57 19.13
N SER A 32 -11.46 -7.07 18.84
CA SER A 32 -11.67 -6.26 17.64
C SER A 32 -10.90 -4.93 17.72
N LEU A 33 -10.95 -4.25 18.87
CA LEU A 33 -10.14 -3.06 19.09
C LEU A 33 -8.64 -3.41 19.13
N ALA A 34 -8.29 -4.57 19.70
CA ALA A 34 -6.89 -4.99 19.74
C ALA A 34 -6.31 -5.22 18.35
N TYR A 35 -7.08 -5.85 17.46
CA TYR A 35 -6.73 -6.07 16.07
C TYR A 35 -6.60 -4.74 15.31
N GLY A 36 -7.54 -3.82 15.51
CA GLY A 36 -7.47 -2.47 14.94
C GLY A 36 -6.21 -1.69 15.36
N ASN A 37 -5.79 -1.82 16.62
CA ASN A 37 -4.55 -1.22 17.11
C ASN A 37 -3.30 -1.82 16.43
N ILE A 38 -3.27 -3.14 16.16
CA ILE A 38 -2.16 -3.76 15.43
C ILE A 38 -2.12 -3.26 13.98
N ALA A 39 -3.28 -3.17 13.33
CA ALA A 39 -3.41 -2.62 11.97
C ALA A 39 -2.97 -1.16 11.90
N GLU A 40 -3.32 -0.33 12.89
CA GLU A 40 -2.85 1.05 12.97
C GLU A 40 -1.33 1.12 13.19
N ALA A 41 -0.76 0.29 14.07
CA ALA A 41 0.68 0.23 14.27
C ALA A 41 1.42 -0.14 12.97
N LEU A 42 0.89 -1.10 12.22
CA LEU A 42 1.40 -1.47 10.90
C LEU A 42 1.41 -0.26 9.95
N GLN A 43 0.31 0.49 9.86
CA GLN A 43 0.22 1.67 9.03
C GLN A 43 1.21 2.76 9.46
N LYS A 44 1.42 2.98 10.77
CA LYS A 44 2.40 3.97 11.26
C LYS A 44 3.83 3.60 10.90
N HIS A 45 4.20 2.32 10.96
CA HIS A 45 5.50 1.86 10.45
C HIS A 45 5.64 2.11 8.95
N PHE A 46 4.60 1.79 8.18
CA PHE A 46 4.58 2.04 6.75
C PHE A 46 4.76 3.54 6.42
N ASP A 47 4.01 4.43 7.07
CA ASP A 47 4.11 5.88 6.89
C ASP A 47 5.53 6.40 7.21
N ILE A 48 6.14 5.93 8.31
CA ILE A 48 7.53 6.28 8.65
C ILE A 48 8.48 5.84 7.53
N GLY A 49 8.31 4.62 7.01
CA GLY A 49 9.09 4.10 5.90
C GLY A 49 8.97 4.98 4.66
N LEU A 50 7.76 5.38 4.26
CA LEU A 50 7.56 6.27 3.09
C LEU A 50 8.20 7.65 3.28
N LEU A 51 8.11 8.22 4.49
CA LEU A 51 8.73 9.50 4.83
C LEU A 51 10.26 9.44 4.76
N GLN A 52 10.86 8.35 5.26
CA GLN A 52 12.31 8.11 5.16
C GLN A 52 12.75 7.90 3.71
N TRP A 53 12.03 7.07 2.96
CA TRP A 53 12.28 6.83 1.54
C TRP A 53 12.32 8.15 0.78
N ARG A 54 11.31 9.01 0.95
CA ARG A 54 11.24 10.30 0.27
C ARG A 54 12.47 11.19 0.52
N ARG A 55 13.09 11.05 1.69
CA ARG A 55 14.33 11.77 2.07
C ARG A 55 15.60 11.12 1.51
N GLY A 56 15.47 10.01 0.80
CA GLY A 56 16.60 9.21 0.32
C GLY A 56 17.20 8.29 1.37
N GLU A 57 16.58 8.18 2.54
CA GLU A 57 16.99 7.28 3.62
C GLU A 57 16.44 5.87 3.39
N SER A 58 16.98 4.87 4.08
CA SER A 58 16.53 3.48 3.93
C SER A 58 15.24 3.22 4.68
N PRO A 59 14.13 2.84 4.00
CA PRO A 59 12.87 2.51 4.67
C PRO A 59 12.83 1.06 5.17
N VAL A 60 13.85 0.24 4.87
CA VAL A 60 13.82 -1.22 5.01
C VAL A 60 13.44 -1.66 6.43
N ALA A 61 14.04 -1.08 7.47
CA ALA A 61 13.76 -1.49 8.84
C ALA A 61 12.30 -1.22 9.25
N ASP A 62 11.71 -0.11 8.80
CA ASP A 62 10.30 0.18 9.08
C ASP A 62 9.37 -0.70 8.23
N MET A 63 9.77 -1.06 7.01
CA MET A 63 9.04 -2.02 6.18
C MET A 63 9.13 -3.46 6.70
N GLU A 64 10.23 -3.86 7.35
CA GLU A 64 10.32 -5.14 8.05
C GLU A 64 9.35 -5.19 9.24
N ARG A 65 9.21 -4.09 9.98
CA ARG A 65 8.21 -3.97 11.06
C ARG A 65 6.77 -4.04 10.58
N VAL A 66 6.49 -3.58 9.35
CA VAL A 66 5.17 -3.80 8.71
C VAL A 66 4.89 -5.30 8.59
N LEU A 67 5.88 -6.09 8.16
CA LEU A 67 5.73 -7.54 8.04
C LEU A 67 5.61 -8.22 9.42
N GLU A 68 6.41 -7.83 10.42
CA GLU A 68 6.29 -8.31 11.80
C GLU A 68 4.87 -8.06 12.36
N LYS A 69 4.32 -6.86 12.15
CA LYS A 69 2.94 -6.55 12.57
C LYS A 69 1.90 -7.35 11.81
N SER A 70 2.14 -7.67 10.53
CA SER A 70 1.24 -8.54 9.78
C SER A 70 1.22 -9.97 10.34
N GLU A 71 2.33 -10.47 10.89
CA GLU A 71 2.38 -11.76 11.57
C GLU A 71 1.59 -11.73 12.89
N GLU A 72 1.67 -10.64 13.66
CA GLU A 72 0.81 -10.41 14.83
C GLU A 72 -0.68 -10.39 14.44
N MET A 73 -1.03 -9.77 13.32
CA MET A 73 -2.40 -9.78 12.80
C MET A 73 -2.86 -11.19 12.41
N LEU A 74 -2.01 -11.99 11.76
CA LEU A 74 -2.34 -13.38 11.42
C LEU A 74 -2.56 -14.24 12.67
N ALA A 75 -1.71 -14.08 13.69
CA ALA A 75 -1.90 -14.76 14.98
C ALA A 75 -3.22 -14.35 15.64
N ALA A 76 -3.55 -13.06 15.64
CA ALA A 76 -4.81 -12.55 16.17
C ALA A 76 -6.04 -13.14 15.45
N ILE A 77 -5.99 -13.29 14.11
CA ILE A 77 -7.08 -13.92 13.35
C ILE A 77 -7.29 -15.37 13.79
N ALA A 78 -6.20 -16.12 13.98
CA ALA A 78 -6.26 -17.51 14.41
C ALA A 78 -6.76 -17.65 15.86
N ASP A 79 -6.36 -16.76 16.75
CA ASP A 79 -6.56 -16.91 18.20
C ASP A 79 -7.82 -16.21 18.73
N TRP A 80 -8.27 -15.12 18.11
CA TRP A 80 -9.28 -14.23 18.71
C TRP A 80 -10.69 -14.38 18.15
N ASN A 81 -10.91 -15.31 17.22
CA ASN A 81 -12.22 -15.57 16.60
C ASN A 81 -12.93 -14.27 16.14
N LEU A 82 -12.19 -13.42 15.42
CA LEU A 82 -12.67 -12.13 14.94
C LEU A 82 -13.82 -12.30 13.95
N ASP A 83 -14.81 -11.39 14.01
CA ASP A 83 -15.90 -11.34 13.04
C ASP A 83 -15.46 -10.75 11.70
N ASP A 84 -16.25 -11.02 10.65
CA ASP A 84 -15.92 -10.58 9.30
C ASP A 84 -15.97 -9.05 9.14
N GLU A 85 -16.75 -8.33 9.95
CA GLU A 85 -16.78 -6.86 9.94
C GLU A 85 -15.43 -6.28 10.38
N THR A 86 -14.88 -6.81 11.48
CA THR A 86 -13.56 -6.44 11.99
C THR A 86 -12.48 -6.74 10.96
N LEU A 87 -12.52 -7.93 10.32
CA LEU A 87 -11.53 -8.31 9.32
C LEU A 87 -11.61 -7.42 8.07
N ASN A 88 -12.82 -7.14 7.59
CA ASN A 88 -13.06 -6.30 6.40
C ASN A 88 -12.71 -4.83 6.66
N GLY A 89 -12.96 -4.32 7.87
CA GLY A 89 -12.66 -2.93 8.25
C GLY A 89 -11.18 -2.55 8.09
N TYR A 90 -10.28 -3.53 8.15
CA TYR A 90 -8.84 -3.35 7.95
C TYR A 90 -8.31 -4.09 6.72
N GLY A 91 -9.18 -4.49 5.78
CA GLY A 91 -8.77 -5.26 4.60
C GLY A 91 -7.70 -4.60 3.72
N TYR A 92 -7.67 -3.26 3.69
CA TYR A 92 -6.68 -2.50 2.93
C TYR A 92 -5.25 -2.64 3.47
N THR A 93 -5.05 -2.98 4.76
CA THR A 93 -3.68 -3.16 5.29
C THR A 93 -3.00 -4.38 4.65
N TRP A 94 -3.77 -5.36 4.20
CA TRP A 94 -3.23 -6.53 3.51
C TRP A 94 -2.69 -6.20 2.12
N SER A 95 -3.19 -5.16 1.44
CA SER A 95 -2.58 -4.71 0.18
C SER A 95 -1.21 -4.10 0.45
N ILE A 96 -1.07 -3.27 1.49
CA ILE A 96 0.20 -2.71 1.95
C ILE A 96 1.21 -3.85 2.24
N VAL A 97 0.80 -4.85 3.03
CA VAL A 97 1.65 -6.00 3.37
C VAL A 97 2.16 -6.72 2.12
N ARG A 98 1.31 -6.95 1.13
CA ARG A 98 1.70 -7.62 -0.12
C ARG A 98 2.69 -6.78 -0.94
N TYR A 99 2.45 -5.47 -1.07
CA TYR A 99 3.39 -4.58 -1.75
C TYR A 99 4.74 -4.53 -1.03
N ILE A 100 4.74 -4.44 0.30
CA ILE A 100 5.97 -4.43 1.10
C ILE A 100 6.72 -5.75 0.99
N ALA A 101 6.03 -6.88 1.08
CA ALA A 101 6.61 -8.19 0.88
C ALA A 101 7.28 -8.30 -0.50
N PHE A 102 6.59 -7.86 -1.56
CA PHE A 102 7.15 -7.81 -2.89
C PHE A 102 8.39 -6.91 -2.98
N LEU A 103 8.34 -5.70 -2.41
CA LEU A 103 9.47 -4.75 -2.41
C LEU A 103 10.68 -5.30 -1.64
N LEU A 104 10.47 -6.04 -0.56
CA LEU A 104 11.51 -6.67 0.25
C LEU A 104 11.96 -8.06 -0.24
N ASP A 105 11.40 -8.56 -1.34
CA ASP A 105 11.66 -9.93 -1.84
C ASP A 105 11.33 -11.01 -0.78
N ARG A 106 10.27 -10.78 -0.01
CA ARG A 106 9.74 -11.69 1.02
C ARG A 106 8.44 -12.32 0.54
N GLN A 107 8.13 -13.47 1.12
CA GLN A 107 6.82 -14.10 0.99
C GLN A 107 6.01 -13.83 2.25
N VAL A 108 4.72 -13.57 2.09
CA VAL A 108 3.76 -13.50 3.20
C VAL A 108 2.77 -14.63 3.03
N GLY A 109 2.71 -15.50 4.04
CA GLY A 109 1.75 -16.60 4.10
C GLY A 109 0.36 -16.08 4.46
N LEU A 110 -0.36 -15.53 3.48
CA LEU A 110 -1.79 -15.22 3.65
C LEU A 110 -2.56 -16.55 3.54
N LEU A 111 -2.68 -17.23 4.67
CA LEU A 111 -3.06 -18.66 4.76
C LEU A 111 -4.56 -18.91 4.88
N ASP A 112 -5.40 -17.88 4.97
CA ASP A 112 -6.80 -18.07 5.33
C ASP A 112 -7.74 -17.84 4.13
N ASP A 113 -8.58 -18.82 3.81
CA ASP A 113 -9.70 -18.69 2.88
C ASP A 113 -10.63 -17.51 3.30
N ARG A 114 -10.69 -17.18 4.60
CA ARG A 114 -11.40 -15.99 5.11
C ARG A 114 -10.76 -14.68 4.63
N LEU A 115 -9.44 -14.62 4.45
CA LEU A 115 -8.75 -13.45 3.89
C LEU A 115 -8.95 -13.35 2.37
N VAL A 116 -9.28 -14.45 1.68
CA VAL A 116 -9.62 -14.42 0.24
C VAL A 116 -10.97 -13.72 0.01
N HIS A 117 -11.93 -13.85 0.93
CA HIS A 117 -13.21 -13.13 0.85
C HIS A 117 -13.09 -11.61 1.00
N ILE A 118 -12.07 -11.12 1.71
CA ILE A 118 -11.72 -9.69 1.79
C ILE A 118 -11.28 -9.14 0.41
N ARG A 119 -10.82 -10.00 -0.51
CA ARG A 119 -10.14 -9.61 -1.76
C ARG A 119 -11.04 -9.34 -2.96
N GLU A 120 -12.13 -10.08 -3.16
CA GLU A 120 -12.68 -10.23 -4.52
C GLU A 120 -14.17 -9.89 -4.70
N HIS A 121 -14.99 -9.89 -3.65
CA HIS A 121 -16.46 -9.76 -3.83
C HIS A 121 -17.16 -8.75 -2.90
N ILE A 122 -16.45 -8.16 -1.93
CA ILE A 122 -17.06 -7.32 -0.88
C ILE A 122 -16.57 -5.87 -0.91
N SER A 123 -15.46 -5.56 -1.61
CA SER A 123 -15.06 -4.16 -1.72
C SER A 123 -16.09 -3.40 -2.56
N GLN A 124 -16.89 -2.58 -1.88
CA GLN A 124 -17.74 -1.57 -2.52
C GLN A 124 -16.89 -0.48 -3.23
N TYR A 125 -15.56 -0.53 -3.04
CA TYR A 125 -14.58 0.43 -3.53
C TYR A 125 -13.81 -0.17 -4.71
N ALA A 126 -14.11 0.33 -5.90
CA ALA A 126 -13.53 -0.15 -7.15
C ALA A 126 -12.00 0.03 -7.23
N ASP A 127 -11.46 1.05 -6.57
CA ASP A 127 -10.03 1.31 -6.44
C ASP A 127 -9.29 0.18 -5.70
N VAL A 128 -9.87 -0.35 -4.62
CA VAL A 128 -9.28 -1.48 -3.88
C VAL A 128 -9.27 -2.76 -4.73
N GLU A 129 -10.31 -3.00 -5.51
CA GLU A 129 -10.36 -4.14 -6.45
C GLU A 129 -9.28 -4.01 -7.53
N ILE A 130 -9.10 -2.82 -8.09
CA ILE A 130 -8.04 -2.55 -9.07
C ILE A 130 -6.65 -2.74 -8.44
N ASP A 131 -6.44 -2.31 -7.20
CA ASP A 131 -5.19 -2.54 -6.46
C ASP A 131 -4.87 -4.03 -6.33
N TYR A 132 -5.88 -4.88 -6.06
CA TYR A 132 -5.69 -6.32 -6.01
C TYR A 132 -5.31 -6.92 -7.36
N HIS A 133 -5.90 -6.44 -8.46
CA HIS A 133 -5.49 -6.86 -9.81
C HIS A 133 -4.05 -6.45 -10.15
N ILE A 134 -3.61 -5.26 -9.74
CA ILE A 134 -2.22 -4.81 -9.92
C ILE A 134 -1.27 -5.71 -9.12
N LEU A 135 -1.59 -5.99 -7.86
CA LEU A 135 -0.80 -6.89 -7.01
C LEU A 135 -0.71 -8.30 -7.60
N ASP A 136 -1.81 -8.82 -8.14
CA ASP A 136 -1.83 -10.13 -8.79
C ASP A 136 -0.94 -10.19 -10.02
N ALA A 137 -0.96 -9.14 -10.85
CA ALA A 137 -0.05 -9.03 -11.99
C ALA A 137 1.44 -8.93 -11.53
N ILE A 138 1.72 -8.18 -10.47
CA ILE A 138 3.05 -8.09 -9.86
C ILE A 138 3.53 -9.46 -9.35
N GLU A 139 2.65 -10.23 -8.71
CA GLU A 139 2.96 -11.58 -8.21
C GLU A 139 2.95 -12.66 -9.30
N GLY A 140 2.65 -12.31 -10.55
CA GLY A 140 2.63 -13.24 -11.68
C GLY A 140 1.39 -14.15 -11.70
N ARG A 141 0.34 -13.80 -10.96
CA ARG A 141 -0.95 -14.50 -11.00
C ARG A 141 -1.72 -14.10 -12.25
N LYS A 142 -2.37 -15.08 -12.88
CA LYS A 142 -3.25 -14.85 -14.03
C LYS A 142 -4.62 -14.42 -13.54
N CYS A 143 -4.85 -13.13 -13.32
CA CYS A 143 -6.22 -12.63 -13.22
C CYS A 143 -6.35 -11.14 -13.58
N ARG A 144 -6.96 -10.86 -14.74
CA ARG A 144 -7.43 -9.52 -15.15
C ARG A 144 -8.86 -9.53 -15.69
N TYR A 145 -9.61 -10.59 -15.39
CA TYR A 145 -11.04 -10.61 -15.68
C TYR A 145 -11.74 -9.62 -14.73
N GLY A 146 -12.64 -8.78 -15.24
CA GLY A 146 -13.40 -7.80 -14.43
C GLY A 146 -12.77 -6.40 -14.32
N LEU A 147 -11.54 -6.18 -14.79
CA LEU A 147 -10.86 -4.89 -14.66
C LEU A 147 -11.62 -3.74 -15.36
N SER A 148 -12.27 -4.01 -16.49
CA SER A 148 -13.11 -3.03 -17.19
C SER A 148 -14.27 -2.54 -16.31
N ASP A 149 -14.98 -3.45 -15.66
CA ASP A 149 -16.13 -3.14 -14.79
C ASP A 149 -15.68 -2.34 -13.56
N ALA A 150 -14.52 -2.68 -12.99
CA ALA A 150 -13.92 -1.92 -11.89
C ALA A 150 -13.59 -0.48 -12.34
N PHE A 151 -12.96 -0.31 -13.50
CA PHE A 151 -12.68 1.02 -14.04
C PHE A 151 -13.94 1.83 -14.35
N GLU A 152 -14.98 1.18 -14.89
CA GLU A 152 -16.27 1.83 -15.14
C GLU A 152 -16.92 2.30 -13.84
N ARG A 153 -16.98 1.44 -12.81
CA ARG A 153 -17.48 1.80 -11.49
C ARG A 153 -16.71 2.96 -10.87
N LEU A 154 -15.37 2.94 -10.95
CA LEU A 154 -14.53 4.03 -10.45
C LEU A 154 -14.78 5.33 -11.23
N ALA A 155 -14.97 5.25 -12.54
CA ALA A 155 -15.24 6.41 -13.39
C ALA A 155 -16.63 7.04 -13.18
N THR A 156 -17.60 6.30 -12.62
CA THR A 156 -18.96 6.84 -12.39
C THR A 156 -19.02 8.00 -11.38
N LYS A 157 -18.03 8.11 -10.48
CA LYS A 157 -18.03 9.12 -9.43
C LYS A 157 -17.25 10.36 -9.86
N LYS A 158 -17.92 11.52 -9.82
CA LYS A 158 -17.28 12.83 -10.02
C LYS A 158 -16.10 12.96 -9.04
N ARG A 159 -14.93 13.37 -9.54
CA ARG A 159 -13.64 13.52 -8.81
C ARG A 159 -12.76 12.26 -8.73
N GLN A 160 -13.15 11.12 -9.30
CA GLN A 160 -12.31 9.90 -9.29
C GLN A 160 -11.52 9.68 -10.59
N MET A 161 -11.61 10.60 -11.56
CA MET A 161 -10.94 10.45 -12.86
C MET A 161 -9.42 10.37 -12.75
N LEU A 162 -8.80 11.10 -11.82
CA LEU A 162 -7.36 10.98 -11.59
C LEU A 162 -6.97 9.59 -11.06
N ALA A 163 -7.81 8.97 -10.23
CA ALA A 163 -7.58 7.60 -9.77
C ALA A 163 -7.69 6.61 -10.94
N VAL A 164 -8.69 6.78 -11.83
CA VAL A 164 -8.79 5.99 -13.07
C VAL A 164 -7.54 6.13 -13.92
N GLU A 165 -7.09 7.35 -14.19
CA GLU A 165 -5.86 7.63 -14.96
C GLU A 165 -4.62 7.01 -14.32
N THR A 166 -4.50 7.13 -13.00
CA THR A 166 -3.41 6.56 -12.20
C THR A 166 -3.35 5.05 -12.37
N TYR A 167 -4.43 4.34 -12.05
CA TYR A 167 -4.44 2.88 -12.07
C TYR A 167 -4.33 2.31 -13.50
N ARG A 168 -4.91 2.99 -14.50
CA ARG A 168 -4.69 2.61 -15.92
C ARG A 168 -3.22 2.70 -16.28
N THR A 169 -2.54 3.76 -15.87
CA THR A 169 -1.11 3.93 -16.13
C THR A 169 -0.29 2.78 -15.53
N TYR A 170 -0.63 2.30 -14.33
CA TYR A 170 0.03 1.13 -13.74
C TYR A 170 -0.22 -0.16 -14.53
N CYS A 171 -1.45 -0.38 -14.98
CA CYS A 171 -1.78 -1.52 -15.83
C CYS A 171 -1.03 -1.46 -17.17
N ASP A 172 -1.00 -0.28 -17.79
CA ASP A 172 -0.29 -0.03 -19.05
C ASP A 172 1.22 -0.25 -18.89
N LEU A 173 1.81 0.12 -17.75
CA LEU A 173 3.22 -0.15 -17.42
C LEU A 173 3.49 -1.66 -17.33
N LEU A 174 2.60 -2.39 -16.67
CA LEU A 174 2.68 -3.85 -16.57
C LEU A 174 2.49 -4.55 -17.93
N ASP A 175 1.89 -3.86 -18.90
CA ASP A 175 1.59 -4.31 -20.27
C ASP A 175 2.50 -3.71 -21.35
N ALA A 176 3.54 -2.99 -20.96
CA ALA A 176 4.46 -2.40 -21.92
C ALA A 176 5.33 -3.45 -22.63
N ASP A 177 5.36 -4.70 -22.16
CA ASP A 177 6.07 -5.84 -22.77
C ASP A 177 7.55 -5.56 -23.14
N GLY A 178 8.21 -4.69 -22.36
CA GLY A 178 9.60 -4.32 -22.59
C GLY A 178 9.84 -3.24 -23.65
N ASP A 179 8.79 -2.59 -24.17
CA ASP A 179 8.91 -1.38 -24.99
C ASP A 179 9.48 -0.24 -24.14
N ALA A 180 10.78 0.02 -24.29
CA ALA A 180 11.48 1.03 -23.50
C ALA A 180 10.92 2.44 -23.71
N MET A 181 10.56 2.83 -24.94
CA MET A 181 10.08 4.18 -25.22
C MET A 181 8.70 4.40 -24.61
N ARG A 182 7.79 3.43 -24.80
CA ARG A 182 6.47 3.45 -24.17
C ARG A 182 6.56 3.42 -22.65
N THR A 183 7.47 2.63 -22.10
CA THR A 183 7.70 2.57 -20.65
C THR A 183 8.11 3.94 -20.10
N GLU A 184 9.08 4.62 -20.72
CA GLU A 184 9.52 5.96 -20.30
C GLU A 184 8.42 7.03 -20.39
N ASP A 185 7.57 6.96 -21.42
CA ASP A 185 6.39 7.84 -21.52
C ASP A 185 5.40 7.57 -20.38
N LEU A 186 5.11 6.30 -20.09
CA LEU A 186 4.18 5.91 -19.03
C LEU A 186 4.70 6.24 -17.63
N VAL A 187 6.01 6.12 -17.37
CA VAL A 187 6.60 6.55 -16.09
C VAL A 187 6.40 8.04 -15.88
N ARG A 188 6.66 8.87 -16.90
CA ARG A 188 6.42 10.32 -16.82
C ARG A 188 4.94 10.65 -16.58
N ILE A 189 4.02 9.90 -17.20
CA ILE A 189 2.58 10.03 -16.95
C ILE A 189 2.24 9.66 -15.50
N ALA A 190 2.82 8.58 -14.97
CA ALA A 190 2.60 8.16 -13.59
C ALA A 190 3.09 9.21 -12.58
N GLU A 191 4.27 9.79 -12.80
CA GLU A 191 4.79 10.89 -11.98
C GLU A 191 3.91 12.15 -12.05
N ALA A 192 3.44 12.50 -13.24
CA ALA A 192 2.54 13.63 -13.42
C ALA A 192 1.19 13.39 -12.71
N ASN A 193 0.65 12.17 -12.77
CA ASN A 193 -0.55 11.77 -12.04
C ASN A 193 -0.32 11.85 -10.53
N TYR A 194 0.82 11.36 -10.03
CA TYR A 194 1.18 11.47 -8.62
C TYR A 194 1.23 12.93 -8.16
N ALA A 195 1.89 13.82 -8.91
CA ALA A 195 1.96 15.24 -8.58
C ALA A 195 0.57 15.91 -8.53
N ARG A 196 -0.36 15.49 -9.39
CA ARG A 196 -1.74 16.00 -9.41
C ARG A 196 -2.55 15.61 -8.16
N ARG A 197 -2.20 14.51 -7.47
CA ARG A 197 -2.91 14.06 -6.26
C ARG A 197 -2.89 15.09 -5.12
N ALA A 198 -1.86 15.94 -5.08
CA ALA A 198 -1.75 17.03 -4.10
C ALA A 198 -2.95 17.99 -4.10
N ARG A 199 -3.71 18.06 -5.21
CA ARG A 199 -4.86 18.97 -5.38
C ARG A 199 -6.15 18.24 -5.76
N ASP A 200 -6.14 16.91 -5.72
CA ASP A 200 -7.26 16.11 -6.16
C ASP A 200 -8.12 15.67 -4.95
N ALA A 201 -9.42 15.93 -5.06
CA ALA A 201 -10.36 15.74 -3.96
C ALA A 201 -10.67 14.27 -3.64
N PHE A 202 -10.31 13.31 -4.50
CA PHE A 202 -10.38 11.89 -4.15
C PHE A 202 -9.23 11.50 -3.22
N PHE A 203 -8.04 12.05 -3.46
CA PHE A 203 -6.86 11.76 -2.65
C PHE A 203 -6.79 12.61 -1.37
N ASP A 204 -7.43 13.78 -1.37
CA ASP A 204 -7.49 14.67 -0.20
C ASP A 204 -8.23 14.03 0.99
N GLY A 205 -7.64 14.13 2.18
CA GLY A 205 -8.17 13.52 3.41
C GLY A 205 -8.06 11.99 3.49
N GLY A 206 -7.45 11.33 2.50
CA GLY A 206 -7.15 9.91 2.53
C GLY A 206 -5.92 9.57 3.38
N PRO A 207 -5.55 8.28 3.45
CA PRO A 207 -4.33 7.84 4.12
C PRO A 207 -3.08 8.53 3.54
N THR A 208 -2.11 8.85 4.41
CA THR A 208 -0.86 9.54 4.02
C THR A 208 -0.14 8.86 2.87
N TYR A 209 -0.10 7.53 2.82
CA TYR A 209 0.53 6.78 1.73
C TYR A 209 -0.07 6.99 0.34
N MET A 210 -1.30 7.51 0.23
CA MET A 210 -1.93 7.81 -1.06
C MET A 210 -1.35 9.07 -1.73
N GLY A 211 -0.64 9.91 -0.95
CA GLY A 211 0.00 11.13 -1.46
C GLY A 211 -1.01 12.21 -1.85
N GLY A 212 -2.15 12.28 -1.17
CA GLY A 212 -3.11 13.37 -1.35
C GLY A 212 -2.74 14.62 -0.57
N GLY A 213 -3.28 15.77 -1.00
CA GLY A 213 -3.20 17.02 -0.24
C GLY A 213 -1.77 17.39 0.23
N PRO A 214 -1.58 17.73 1.52
CA PRO A 214 -0.30 18.19 2.05
C PRO A 214 0.76 17.10 2.17
N ASP A 215 0.40 15.82 2.07
CA ASP A 215 1.33 14.70 2.23
C ASP A 215 2.13 14.38 0.96
N ASN A 216 1.60 14.74 -0.21
CA ASN A 216 2.20 14.47 -1.52
C ASN A 216 3.71 14.74 -1.63
N PRO A 217 4.26 15.91 -1.18
CA PRO A 217 5.69 16.17 -1.29
C PRO A 217 6.56 15.33 -0.34
N TYR A 218 5.97 14.65 0.65
CA TYR A 218 6.68 13.98 1.74
C TYR A 218 6.68 12.45 1.67
N VAL A 219 5.87 11.86 0.81
CA VAL A 219 5.82 10.41 0.61
C VAL A 219 6.16 10.05 -0.83
N VAL A 220 6.15 8.75 -1.12
CA VAL A 220 6.35 8.21 -2.46
C VAL A 220 5.16 7.37 -2.87
N ASP A 221 4.96 7.24 -4.17
CA ASP A 221 4.09 6.26 -4.77
C ASP A 221 4.68 4.85 -4.69
N PHE A 222 4.36 4.12 -3.62
CA PHE A 222 4.88 2.76 -3.39
C PHE A 222 4.27 1.71 -4.34
N ILE A 223 3.07 1.98 -4.88
CA ILE A 223 2.45 1.12 -5.90
C ILE A 223 3.24 1.24 -7.20
N LEU A 224 3.49 2.48 -7.65
CA LEU A 224 4.39 2.73 -8.78
C LEU A 224 5.75 2.08 -8.54
N ALA A 225 6.31 2.19 -7.34
CA ALA A 225 7.59 1.57 -7.02
C ALA A 225 7.60 0.05 -7.24
N ALA A 226 6.54 -0.63 -6.82
CA ALA A 226 6.39 -2.07 -7.02
C ALA A 226 6.21 -2.43 -8.50
N VAL A 227 5.44 -1.63 -9.25
CA VAL A 227 5.32 -1.77 -10.71
C VAL A 227 6.68 -1.61 -11.40
N LEU A 228 7.43 -0.56 -11.07
CA LEU A 228 8.76 -0.30 -11.63
C LEU A 228 9.75 -1.43 -11.31
N LYS A 229 9.72 -1.95 -10.08
CA LYS A 229 10.51 -3.12 -9.67
C LYS A 229 10.12 -4.36 -10.49
N LYS A 230 8.82 -4.60 -10.68
CA LYS A 230 8.29 -5.75 -11.45
C LYS A 230 8.75 -5.75 -12.90
N ILE A 231 8.70 -4.60 -13.57
CA ILE A 231 9.09 -4.48 -14.98
C ILE A 231 10.61 -4.31 -15.17
N GLY A 232 11.39 -4.29 -14.07
CA GLY A 232 12.84 -4.14 -14.13
C GLY A 232 13.30 -2.77 -14.66
N TRP A 233 12.50 -1.72 -14.43
CA TRP A 233 12.79 -0.40 -15.00
C TRP A 233 14.08 0.21 -14.43
N ALA A 234 14.98 0.63 -15.31
CA ALA A 234 16.34 1.02 -14.96
C ALA A 234 16.54 2.54 -14.75
N GLY A 235 15.57 3.38 -15.12
CA GLY A 235 15.68 4.84 -15.00
C GLY A 235 15.71 5.35 -13.56
N ASP A 236 15.62 6.66 -13.38
CA ASP A 236 15.69 7.31 -12.06
C ASP A 236 14.40 8.06 -11.73
N THR A 237 13.88 7.79 -10.53
CA THR A 237 12.76 8.54 -9.94
C THR A 237 12.81 8.34 -8.42
N VAL A 238 12.31 9.32 -7.68
CA VAL A 238 12.14 9.23 -6.23
C VAL A 238 11.25 8.05 -5.82
N HIS A 239 10.36 7.59 -6.70
CA HIS A 239 9.49 6.44 -6.48
C HIS A 239 10.17 5.09 -6.69
N LYS A 240 11.40 5.04 -7.20
CA LYS A 240 12.05 3.77 -7.50
C LYS A 240 12.51 3.06 -6.22
N TRP A 241 12.20 1.78 -6.09
CA TRP A 241 12.76 0.95 -5.03
C TRP A 241 14.24 0.66 -5.30
N LYS A 242 15.14 1.16 -4.45
CA LYS A 242 16.60 0.99 -4.59
C LYS A 242 17.27 0.25 -3.42
N TRP A 243 16.50 -0.25 -2.46
CA TRP A 243 17.01 -0.86 -1.22
C TRP A 243 16.95 -2.39 -1.21
N GLY A 244 16.54 -3.01 -2.32
CA GLY A 244 16.58 -4.46 -2.48
C GLY A 244 18.01 -4.98 -2.57
N ASN A 245 18.18 -6.29 -2.35
CA ASN A 245 19.49 -6.93 -2.39
C ASN A 245 20.20 -6.66 -3.73
N SER A 246 21.23 -5.81 -3.66
CA SER A 246 22.27 -5.67 -4.67
C SER A 246 23.17 -6.91 -4.63
N ALA A 247 22.60 -8.11 -4.82
CA ALA A 247 23.33 -9.36 -4.71
C ALA A 247 22.68 -10.48 -5.52
N LYS A 248 22.76 -10.36 -6.86
CA LYS A 248 23.04 -11.48 -7.78
C LYS A 248 23.82 -10.92 -8.99
N GLN A 249 25.12 -10.74 -8.79
CA GLN A 249 26.13 -10.96 -9.84
C GLN A 249 26.77 -12.31 -9.56
#